data_AF-A0A0K1PY03-F1
#
_entry.id   AF-A0A0K1PY03-F1
#
_cell.length_a   1.000
_cell.length_b   1.000
_cell.length_c   1.000
_cell.angle_alpha   90.00
_cell.angle_beta   90.00
_cell.angle_gamma   90.00
#
_symmetry.space_group_name_H-M   'P 1'
#
loop_
_entity.id
_entity.type
_entity.pdbx_description
1 polymer ?
#
loop_
_entity_poly.entity_id
_entity_poly.type
_entity_poly.pdbx_seq_one_letter_code
_entity_poly.pdbx_strand_id
1 'polypeptide(L)'
;MHRANGILLSGLALAGIISACAVSHEPIAFEQPDGSTPPPPTFTPSGDDAGDASPDVTKTPLLCIATECPAPFDTCGAGYRCSTNLSNDSNNCGACGKVCPDSFGYLNLTSTCVNGTCETACTKKLAGGKFWNYADCNSVFEDGCEINISTDPNNCGTCGNKCADGVECIDGKCGLPPGQAECWGMIVDLQNDDFNCGECDNYCEPPPDAPELANNMVYGCVKGQCGQPKCADWGAEKWVDCDKDPKNGCEVYIGPSNDPSLIDPNNCGACGKKCTGDQICDHRQLAPHASCTCENPQETRCGSSATYDLGCFDLLNDPNNCGTCFNKCTTFGRNTAATCRKGDCENSCLPGWGDCDGNPKNGCETNLMVSDGHCGACGNRCDTQAGQPCVEGQCAMKECDAGIEVPQ
;
A
#
# COMPACT_ATOMS: atom_id res chain seq x y z
N MET A 1 61.03 -45.22 47.18
CA MET A 1 60.97 -44.32 48.34
C MET A 1 60.00 -43.19 48.01
N HIS A 2 59.07 -42.91 48.92
CA HIS A 2 58.06 -41.82 48.95
C HIS A 2 57.11 -41.69 47.75
N ARG A 3 55.87 -42.19 47.88
CA ARG A 3 54.65 -41.61 48.52
C ARG A 3 53.87 -40.72 47.54
N ALA A 4 52.78 -41.27 47.02
CA ALA A 4 51.58 -40.52 46.65
C ALA A 4 50.37 -41.43 46.90
N ASN A 5 49.61 -41.11 47.95
CA ASN A 5 48.39 -41.80 48.35
C ASN A 5 47.20 -40.87 48.07
N GLY A 6 46.22 -41.41 47.34
CA GLY A 6 44.78 -41.19 47.49
C GLY A 6 44.24 -39.77 47.61
N ILE A 7 43.57 -39.31 46.55
CA ILE A 7 42.49 -38.31 46.66
C ILE A 7 41.21 -38.94 46.09
N LEU A 8 40.16 -38.79 46.88
CA LEU A 8 38.83 -39.40 46.75
C LEU A 8 38.14 -39.07 45.41
N LEU A 9 37.51 -40.08 44.82
CA LEU A 9 36.43 -39.88 43.83
C LEU A 9 35.13 -39.53 44.58
N SER A 10 34.69 -38.29 44.49
CA SER A 10 33.32 -37.89 44.77
C SER A 10 32.48 -38.05 43.51
N GLY A 11 31.59 -39.04 43.50
CA GLY A 11 30.55 -39.19 42.49
C GLY A 11 29.48 -38.12 42.65
N LEU A 12 29.26 -37.32 41.60
CA LEU A 12 28.03 -36.57 41.41
C LEU A 12 27.16 -37.35 40.43
N ALA A 13 26.05 -37.90 40.92
CA ALA A 13 24.97 -38.39 40.10
C ALA A 13 24.31 -37.19 39.40
N LEU A 14 24.28 -37.20 38.07
CA LEU A 14 23.47 -36.28 37.27
C LEU A 14 21.99 -36.56 37.58
N ALA A 15 21.34 -35.62 38.27
CA ALA A 15 19.89 -35.56 38.34
C ALA A 15 19.35 -35.04 37.00
N GLY A 16 18.75 -35.93 36.20
CA GLY A 16 17.99 -35.55 35.03
C GLY A 16 16.70 -34.86 35.46
N ILE A 17 16.60 -33.55 35.21
CA ILE A 17 15.35 -32.80 35.37
C ILE A 17 14.52 -33.06 34.12
N ILE A 18 13.55 -33.97 34.23
CA ILE A 18 12.47 -34.10 33.26
C ILE A 18 11.55 -32.91 33.52
N SER A 19 11.60 -31.87 32.67
CA SER A 19 10.60 -30.82 32.67
C SER A 19 9.32 -31.37 32.05
N ALA A 20 8.43 -31.89 32.89
CA ALA A 20 7.05 -32.19 32.50
C ALA A 20 6.26 -30.88 32.53
N CYS A 21 5.91 -30.34 31.36
CA CYS A 21 4.91 -29.28 31.26
C CYS A 21 3.53 -29.87 31.58
N ALA A 22 3.08 -29.75 32.82
CA ALA A 22 1.68 -29.92 33.16
C ALA A 22 0.93 -28.67 32.67
N VAL A 23 0.07 -28.84 31.66
CA VAL A 23 -0.88 -27.80 31.26
C VAL A 23 -2.04 -27.84 32.26
N SER A 24 -2.00 -26.99 33.28
CA SER A 24 -3.18 -26.71 34.11
C SER A 24 -4.04 -25.68 33.38
N HIS A 25 -5.11 -26.13 32.74
CA HIS A 25 -6.19 -25.25 32.30
C HIS A 25 -7.00 -24.82 33.54
N GLU A 26 -6.60 -23.71 34.17
CA GLU A 26 -7.53 -22.94 35.02
C GLU A 26 -8.27 -21.95 34.13
N PRO A 27 -9.60 -22.08 33.94
CA PRO A 27 -10.37 -21.02 33.31
C PRO A 27 -10.46 -19.85 34.29
N ILE A 28 -9.85 -18.73 33.92
CA ILE A 28 -10.04 -17.44 34.60
C ILE A 28 -11.49 -17.02 34.31
N ALA A 29 -12.37 -17.19 35.28
CA ALA A 29 -13.71 -16.63 35.24
C ALA A 29 -13.62 -15.13 35.52
N PHE A 30 -13.94 -14.31 34.51
CA PHE A 30 -14.23 -12.90 34.73
C PHE A 30 -15.62 -12.80 35.39
N GLU A 31 -15.68 -12.37 36.65
CA GLU A 31 -16.93 -11.86 37.23
C GLU A 31 -17.23 -10.50 36.59
N GLN A 32 -18.25 -10.48 35.74
CA GLN A 32 -18.80 -9.25 35.17
C GLN A 32 -19.90 -8.74 36.10
N PRO A 33 -19.87 -7.46 36.53
CA PRO A 33 -20.89 -6.92 37.42
C PRO A 33 -22.23 -6.77 36.70
N ASP A 34 -23.29 -7.02 37.46
CA ASP A 34 -24.70 -7.03 37.07
C ASP A 34 -25.09 -5.79 36.23
N GLY A 35 -25.58 -6.03 35.01
CA GLY A 35 -25.94 -4.96 34.09
C GLY A 35 -26.37 -5.47 32.71
N SER A 36 -27.62 -5.94 32.63
CA SER A 36 -28.45 -6.15 31.42
C SER A 36 -27.74 -6.00 30.06
N THR A 37 -27.21 -7.11 29.53
CA THR A 37 -26.86 -7.24 28.11
C THR A 37 -28.14 -7.45 27.27
N PRO A 38 -28.36 -6.70 26.18
CA PRO A 38 -29.44 -7.01 25.24
C PRO A 38 -29.14 -8.36 24.56
N PRO A 39 -30.16 -9.19 24.25
CA PRO A 39 -29.94 -10.41 23.50
C PRO A 39 -29.34 -10.10 22.12
N PRO A 40 -28.53 -11.03 21.56
CA PRO A 40 -28.03 -10.88 20.20
C PRO A 40 -29.20 -10.68 19.23
N PRO A 41 -29.07 -9.80 18.21
CA PRO A 41 -30.16 -9.55 17.28
C PRO A 41 -30.52 -10.88 16.60
N THR A 42 -31.71 -11.37 16.93
CA THR A 42 -32.29 -12.52 16.28
C THR A 42 -33.10 -11.98 15.11
N PHE A 43 -32.71 -12.32 13.89
CA PHE A 43 -33.54 -12.04 12.71
C PHE A 43 -34.71 -13.02 12.70
N THR A 44 -35.70 -12.78 13.55
CA THR A 44 -37.03 -13.33 13.39
C THR A 44 -37.80 -12.38 12.46
N PRO A 45 -38.31 -12.85 11.30
CA PRO A 45 -39.20 -12.03 10.49
C PRO A 45 -40.42 -11.64 11.31
N SER A 46 -40.67 -10.33 11.45
CA SER A 46 -41.91 -9.84 12.07
C SER A 46 -43.09 -10.22 11.17
N GLY A 47 -44.07 -10.92 11.74
CA GLY A 47 -45.23 -11.48 11.05
C GLY A 47 -46.31 -10.48 10.64
N ASP A 48 -45.98 -9.20 10.50
CA ASP A 48 -46.94 -8.13 10.24
C ASP A 48 -46.45 -7.22 9.10
N ASP A 49 -46.13 -7.82 7.96
CA ASP A 49 -46.13 -7.19 6.63
C ASP A 49 -46.34 -8.28 5.56
N ALA A 50 -47.34 -9.14 5.80
CA ALA A 50 -47.84 -10.08 4.79
C ALA A 50 -48.69 -9.32 3.74
N GLY A 51 -48.04 -8.45 2.97
CA GLY A 51 -48.47 -8.15 1.62
C GLY A 51 -47.98 -9.28 0.72
N ASP A 52 -48.90 -9.91 -0.04
CA ASP A 52 -48.71 -11.04 -0.94
C ASP A 52 -47.46 -10.96 -1.85
N ALA A 53 -46.30 -11.27 -1.30
CA ALA A 53 -45.21 -11.89 -2.04
C ALA A 53 -45.14 -13.33 -1.53
N SER A 54 -45.97 -14.20 -2.12
CA SER A 54 -45.60 -15.61 -2.18
C SER A 54 -44.12 -15.64 -2.58
N PRO A 55 -43.22 -16.34 -1.87
CA PRO A 55 -42.01 -16.77 -2.54
C PRO A 55 -42.56 -17.64 -3.65
N ASP A 56 -42.61 -17.10 -4.85
CA ASP A 56 -42.65 -17.96 -6.00
C ASP A 56 -41.35 -18.76 -5.81
N VAL A 57 -41.51 -20.01 -5.39
CA VAL A 57 -40.50 -21.04 -5.50
C VAL A 57 -40.36 -21.27 -7.01
N THR A 58 -39.98 -20.21 -7.74
CA THR A 58 -39.63 -20.26 -9.14
C THR A 58 -38.35 -21.04 -9.17
N LYS A 59 -38.52 -22.36 -9.34
CA LYS A 59 -37.55 -23.35 -9.80
C LYS A 59 -36.10 -22.93 -9.56
N THR A 60 -35.43 -23.55 -8.58
CA THR A 60 -33.97 -23.69 -8.67
C THR A 60 -33.68 -24.23 -10.08
N PRO A 61 -33.00 -23.46 -10.94
CA PRO A 61 -32.80 -23.90 -12.32
C PRO A 61 -32.06 -25.23 -12.27
N LEU A 62 -32.57 -26.24 -12.98
CA LEU A 62 -31.83 -27.49 -13.15
C LEU A 62 -30.54 -27.13 -13.89
N LEU A 63 -29.40 -27.51 -13.32
CA LEU A 63 -28.09 -27.25 -13.89
C LEU A 63 -27.50 -28.55 -14.46
N CYS A 64 -27.02 -28.48 -15.68
CA CYS A 64 -26.35 -29.56 -16.39
C CYS A 64 -24.91 -29.18 -16.68
N ILE A 65 -24.08 -30.19 -16.90
CA ILE A 65 -22.71 -30.00 -17.36
C ILE A 65 -22.71 -29.15 -18.64
N ALA A 66 -22.01 -28.03 -18.60
CA ALA A 66 -21.72 -27.26 -19.80
C ALA A 66 -20.49 -27.88 -20.46
N THR A 67 -20.65 -28.30 -21.71
CA THR A 67 -19.57 -28.86 -22.52
C THR A 67 -19.02 -27.84 -23.52
N GLU A 68 -19.52 -26.62 -23.50
CA GLU A 68 -19.10 -25.48 -24.31
C GLU A 68 -18.61 -24.35 -23.39
N CYS A 69 -17.81 -23.42 -23.92
CA CYS A 69 -17.38 -22.29 -23.12
C CYS A 69 -18.55 -21.34 -22.86
N PRO A 70 -18.87 -21.02 -21.60
CA PRO A 70 -19.85 -19.99 -21.30
C PRO A 70 -19.32 -18.65 -21.82
N ALA A 71 -20.19 -17.85 -22.45
CA ALA A 71 -19.81 -16.50 -22.85
C ALA A 71 -19.38 -15.69 -21.61
N PRO A 72 -18.30 -14.89 -21.70
CA PRO A 72 -17.53 -14.51 -22.89
C PRO A 72 -16.22 -15.31 -23.10
N PHE A 73 -16.11 -16.54 -22.59
CA PHE A 73 -14.86 -17.31 -22.61
C PHE A 73 -14.68 -18.14 -23.89
N ASP A 74 -13.43 -18.35 -24.28
CA ASP A 74 -13.04 -19.24 -25.38
C ASP A 74 -11.66 -19.89 -25.13
N THR A 75 -11.25 -20.79 -26.02
CA THR A 75 -9.99 -21.53 -25.99
C THR A 75 -9.05 -20.99 -27.07
N CYS A 76 -8.22 -20.01 -26.71
CA CYS A 76 -7.24 -19.44 -27.63
C CYS A 76 -5.86 -20.11 -27.46
N GLY A 77 -5.33 -20.69 -28.55
CA GLY A 77 -4.02 -21.34 -28.56
C GLY A 77 -4.00 -22.74 -27.91
N ALA A 78 -2.81 -23.20 -27.49
CA ALA A 78 -2.60 -24.54 -26.92
C ALA A 78 -2.81 -24.62 -25.40
N GLY A 79 -3.57 -23.68 -24.83
CA GLY A 79 -3.80 -23.56 -23.39
C GLY A 79 -4.97 -24.39 -22.86
N TYR A 80 -5.35 -24.11 -21.61
CA TYR A 80 -6.53 -24.68 -20.98
C TYR A 80 -7.81 -24.27 -21.72
N ARG A 81 -8.80 -25.15 -21.69
CA ARG A 81 -10.10 -24.92 -22.30
C ARG A 81 -10.82 -23.75 -21.62
N CYS A 82 -11.41 -22.86 -22.40
CA CYS A 82 -12.17 -21.69 -21.91
C CYS A 82 -11.36 -20.74 -21.00
N SER A 83 -10.03 -20.72 -21.16
CA SER A 83 -9.13 -19.92 -20.32
C SER A 83 -9.03 -18.46 -20.74
N THR A 84 -9.50 -18.12 -21.94
CA THR A 84 -9.36 -16.77 -22.50
C THR A 84 -10.69 -16.04 -22.37
N ASN A 85 -10.70 -14.93 -21.65
CA ASN A 85 -11.87 -14.07 -21.55
C ASN A 85 -11.89 -13.08 -22.72
N LEU A 86 -12.72 -13.33 -23.73
CA LEU A 86 -12.78 -12.49 -24.93
C LEU A 86 -13.33 -11.09 -24.63
N SER A 87 -13.92 -10.84 -23.46
CA SER A 87 -14.51 -9.55 -23.13
C SER A 87 -13.52 -8.50 -22.64
N ASN A 88 -12.37 -8.92 -22.11
CA ASN A 88 -11.39 -8.04 -21.46
C ASN A 88 -9.92 -8.39 -21.77
N ASP A 89 -9.64 -9.46 -22.51
CA ASP A 89 -8.29 -9.74 -22.99
C ASP A 89 -7.99 -8.93 -24.25
N SER A 90 -7.13 -7.91 -24.11
CA SER A 90 -6.68 -7.08 -25.22
C SER A 90 -5.91 -7.82 -26.31
N ASN A 91 -5.46 -9.07 -26.10
CA ASN A 91 -4.85 -9.90 -27.15
C ASN A 91 -5.87 -10.80 -27.87
N ASN A 92 -7.08 -10.95 -27.33
CA ASN A 92 -8.10 -11.87 -27.83
C ASN A 92 -9.50 -11.21 -27.78
N CYS A 93 -9.61 -9.93 -28.14
CA CYS A 93 -10.79 -9.14 -27.86
C CYS A 93 -11.97 -9.44 -28.81
N GLY A 94 -12.96 -10.17 -28.31
CA GLY A 94 -14.14 -10.64 -29.03
C GLY A 94 -13.90 -11.85 -29.93
N ALA A 95 -12.64 -12.20 -30.21
CA ALA A 95 -12.24 -13.40 -30.92
C ALA A 95 -10.76 -13.71 -30.65
N CYS A 96 -10.38 -14.99 -30.67
CA CYS A 96 -8.99 -15.40 -30.51
C CYS A 96 -8.07 -14.73 -31.54
N GLY A 97 -6.95 -14.17 -31.06
CA GLY A 97 -5.97 -13.48 -31.89
C GLY A 97 -6.37 -12.08 -32.37
N LYS A 98 -7.56 -11.59 -32.00
CA LYS A 98 -7.97 -10.20 -32.26
C LYS A 98 -7.33 -9.27 -31.23
N VAL A 99 -6.11 -8.83 -31.52
CA VAL A 99 -5.35 -7.92 -30.66
C VAL A 99 -5.86 -6.48 -30.82
N CYS A 100 -6.16 -5.83 -29.70
CA CYS A 100 -6.46 -4.40 -29.64
C CYS A 100 -5.18 -3.59 -29.85
N PRO A 101 -5.18 -2.57 -30.73
CA PRO A 101 -4.02 -1.70 -30.90
C PRO A 101 -3.66 -0.98 -29.59
N ASP A 102 -2.44 -1.18 -29.11
CA ASP A 102 -1.90 -0.57 -27.89
C ASP A 102 -1.46 0.89 -28.11
N SER A 103 -1.17 1.26 -29.35
CA SER A 103 -0.82 2.62 -29.77
C SER A 103 -1.34 2.96 -31.17
N PHE A 104 -1.89 4.16 -31.32
CA PHE A 104 -2.25 4.74 -32.62
C PHE A 104 -1.25 5.84 -33.05
N GLY A 105 0.01 5.71 -32.63
CA GLY A 105 1.08 6.62 -33.02
C GLY A 105 0.89 8.05 -32.50
N TYR A 106 0.80 9.02 -33.42
CA TYR A 106 0.75 10.45 -33.12
C TYR A 106 -0.60 10.92 -32.55
N LEU A 107 -1.64 10.07 -32.59
CA LEU A 107 -3.00 10.43 -32.16
C LEU A 107 -3.19 10.42 -30.63
N ASN A 108 -2.18 10.01 -29.86
CA ASN A 108 -2.30 9.83 -28.39
C ASN A 108 -3.50 8.97 -27.96
N LEU A 109 -3.92 8.04 -28.81
CA LEU A 109 -4.93 7.04 -28.50
C LEU A 109 -4.26 5.73 -28.08
N THR A 110 -4.98 4.99 -27.27
CA THR A 110 -4.75 3.57 -26.97
C THR A 110 -6.10 2.85 -27.07
N SER A 111 -6.11 1.53 -27.04
CA SER A 111 -7.37 0.79 -26.93
C SER A 111 -7.24 -0.34 -25.93
N THR A 112 -8.35 -0.64 -25.27
CA THR A 112 -8.47 -1.75 -24.35
C THR A 112 -9.69 -2.58 -24.72
N CYS A 113 -9.68 -3.87 -24.38
CA CYS A 113 -10.85 -4.70 -24.61
C CYS A 113 -11.94 -4.40 -23.59
N VAL A 114 -13.12 -4.01 -24.07
CA VAL A 114 -14.32 -3.80 -23.27
C VAL A 114 -15.47 -4.53 -23.95
N ASN A 115 -16.09 -5.49 -23.26
CA ASN A 115 -17.20 -6.29 -23.77
C ASN A 115 -16.93 -6.93 -25.15
N GLY A 116 -15.68 -7.31 -25.42
CA GLY A 116 -15.28 -7.99 -26.66
C GLY A 116 -15.07 -7.05 -27.86
N THR A 117 -15.10 -5.74 -27.62
CA THR A 117 -14.77 -4.72 -28.60
C THR A 117 -13.56 -3.94 -28.13
N CYS A 118 -12.64 -3.64 -29.06
CA CYS A 118 -11.52 -2.75 -28.75
C CYS A 118 -12.08 -1.33 -28.66
N GLU A 119 -12.25 -0.84 -27.45
CA GLU A 119 -12.69 0.53 -27.20
C GLU A 119 -11.46 1.43 -27.12
N THR A 120 -11.46 2.45 -27.97
CA THR A 120 -10.40 3.44 -28.04
C THR A 120 -10.57 4.49 -26.94
N ALA A 121 -9.45 4.91 -26.35
CA ALA A 121 -9.43 5.90 -25.29
C ALA A 121 -8.17 6.76 -25.40
N CYS A 122 -8.19 7.94 -24.78
CA CYS A 122 -7.00 8.76 -24.65
C CYS A 122 -5.93 8.06 -23.81
N THR A 123 -4.68 8.14 -24.27
CA THR A 123 -3.55 7.53 -23.60
C THR A 123 -3.14 8.30 -22.34
N LYS A 124 -2.50 7.59 -21.43
CA LYS A 124 -1.72 8.16 -20.33
C LYS A 124 -0.27 7.76 -20.52
N LYS A 125 0.64 8.73 -20.60
CA LYS A 125 2.07 8.49 -20.84
C LYS A 125 2.88 8.79 -19.58
N LEU A 126 3.69 7.84 -19.14
CA LEU A 126 4.67 8.08 -18.08
C LEU A 126 5.87 8.81 -18.67
N ALA A 127 6.15 10.03 -18.20
CA ALA A 127 7.27 10.85 -18.64
C ALA A 127 7.86 11.60 -17.44
N GLY A 128 9.17 11.46 -17.20
CA GLY A 128 9.86 12.13 -16.09
C GLY A 128 9.31 11.76 -14.70
N GLY A 129 8.80 10.55 -14.51
CA GLY A 129 8.20 10.10 -13.24
C GLY A 129 6.78 10.60 -12.97
N LYS A 130 6.15 11.31 -13.94
CA LYS A 130 4.77 11.79 -13.87
C LYS A 130 3.92 11.22 -15.01
N PHE A 131 2.61 11.15 -14.81
CA PHE A 131 1.68 10.74 -15.86
C PHE A 131 1.13 11.97 -16.61
N TRP A 132 1.39 12.02 -17.91
CA TRP A 132 0.74 12.95 -18.83
C TRP A 132 -0.57 12.36 -19.31
N ASN A 133 -1.66 13.11 -19.09
CA ASN A 133 -3.00 12.72 -19.50
C ASN A 133 -3.35 13.51 -20.77
N TYR A 134 -3.81 12.79 -21.80
CA TYR A 134 -4.29 13.41 -23.03
C TYR A 134 -5.82 13.45 -23.05
N ALA A 135 -6.38 14.46 -23.72
CA ALA A 135 -7.82 14.60 -23.90
C ALA A 135 -8.14 15.04 -25.33
N ASP A 136 -9.25 14.53 -25.85
CA ASP A 136 -9.95 15.04 -27.03
C ASP A 136 -10.73 16.29 -26.61
N CYS A 137 -10.22 17.47 -26.97
CA CYS A 137 -10.82 18.75 -26.60
C CYS A 137 -11.59 19.43 -27.73
N ASN A 138 -11.49 18.93 -28.96
CA ASN A 138 -12.28 19.40 -30.10
C ASN A 138 -13.54 18.53 -30.32
N SER A 139 -13.68 17.43 -29.58
CA SER A 139 -14.75 16.42 -29.71
C SER A 139 -14.76 15.75 -31.09
N VAL A 140 -13.60 15.65 -31.74
CA VAL A 140 -13.39 14.98 -33.02
C VAL A 140 -12.44 13.82 -32.79
N PHE A 141 -12.95 12.78 -32.16
CA PHE A 141 -12.15 11.63 -31.73
C PHE A 141 -11.31 10.98 -32.86
N GLU A 142 -11.72 11.12 -34.12
CA GLU A 142 -10.98 10.62 -35.28
C GLU A 142 -9.60 11.28 -35.49
N ASP A 143 -9.36 12.49 -34.96
CA ASP A 143 -8.06 13.16 -35.01
C ASP A 143 -7.19 13.00 -33.76
N GLY A 144 -7.72 12.30 -32.73
CA GLY A 144 -6.96 11.77 -31.61
C GLY A 144 -7.36 12.35 -30.24
N CYS A 145 -6.37 12.43 -29.35
CA CYS A 145 -6.42 13.22 -28.13
C CYS A 145 -5.27 14.24 -28.17
N GLU A 146 -5.55 15.41 -28.70
CA GLU A 146 -4.55 16.37 -29.18
C GLU A 146 -3.86 17.09 -28.01
N ILE A 147 -4.55 17.15 -26.87
CA ILE A 147 -4.20 18.08 -25.79
C ILE A 147 -3.68 17.33 -24.57
N ASN A 148 -2.47 17.68 -24.14
CA ASN A 148 -1.93 17.24 -22.86
C ASN A 148 -2.49 18.10 -21.73
N ILE A 149 -3.57 17.65 -21.12
CA ILE A 149 -4.23 18.35 -20.02
C ILE A 149 -3.40 18.37 -18.72
N SER A 150 -2.29 17.62 -18.63
CA SER A 150 -1.39 17.72 -17.47
C SER A 150 -0.50 18.97 -17.51
N THR A 151 -0.30 19.59 -18.68
CA THR A 151 0.67 20.68 -18.87
C THR A 151 0.18 21.82 -19.75
N ASP A 152 -0.93 21.67 -20.48
CA ASP A 152 -1.48 22.77 -21.30
C ASP A 152 -2.19 23.80 -20.41
N PRO A 153 -1.70 25.05 -20.32
CA PRO A 153 -2.32 26.10 -19.52
C PRO A 153 -3.71 26.51 -20.04
N ASN A 154 -4.11 26.16 -21.25
CA ASN A 154 -5.46 26.44 -21.77
C ASN A 154 -6.46 25.31 -21.51
N ASN A 155 -6.00 24.15 -21.05
CA ASN A 155 -6.80 22.94 -20.89
C ASN A 155 -6.40 22.15 -19.63
N CYS A 156 -6.12 22.85 -18.54
CA CYS A 156 -5.43 22.28 -17.40
C CYS A 156 -6.35 21.34 -16.59
N GLY A 157 -6.04 20.05 -16.56
CA GLY A 157 -6.83 19.01 -15.89
C GLY A 157 -8.13 18.61 -16.62
N THR A 158 -8.67 19.49 -17.46
CA THR A 158 -9.82 19.21 -18.32
C THR A 158 -9.89 20.22 -19.48
N CYS A 159 -10.55 19.85 -20.57
CA CYS A 159 -10.69 20.70 -21.75
C CYS A 159 -11.37 22.03 -21.43
N GLY A 160 -10.79 23.11 -21.93
CA GLY A 160 -11.28 24.47 -21.72
C GLY A 160 -11.00 25.06 -20.33
N ASN A 161 -10.37 24.32 -19.41
CA ASN A 161 -9.95 24.88 -18.13
C ASN A 161 -8.66 25.70 -18.28
N LYS A 162 -8.82 26.93 -18.77
CA LYS A 162 -7.72 27.86 -18.96
C LYS A 162 -7.26 28.46 -17.63
N CYS A 163 -5.98 28.36 -17.35
CA CYS A 163 -5.29 29.05 -16.27
C CYS A 163 -5.21 30.56 -16.54
N ALA A 164 -5.08 31.36 -15.49
CA ALA A 164 -4.87 32.81 -15.64
C ALA A 164 -3.64 33.09 -16.51
N ASP A 165 -3.62 34.24 -17.19
CA ASP A 165 -2.51 34.56 -18.10
C ASP A 165 -1.17 34.56 -17.33
N GLY A 166 -0.20 33.80 -17.82
CA GLY A 166 1.11 33.61 -17.18
C GLY A 166 1.15 32.53 -16.08
N VAL A 167 0.03 31.88 -15.76
CA VAL A 167 -0.03 30.76 -14.82
C VAL A 167 0.13 29.44 -15.57
N GLU A 168 1.13 28.66 -15.18
CA GLU A 168 1.38 27.34 -15.77
C GLU A 168 0.37 26.28 -15.32
N CYS A 169 0.25 25.21 -16.12
CA CYS A 169 -0.47 24.02 -15.71
C CYS A 169 0.51 22.97 -15.17
N ILE A 170 0.38 22.61 -13.90
CA ILE A 170 1.26 21.67 -13.22
C ILE A 170 0.42 20.49 -12.75
N ASP A 171 0.61 19.35 -13.39
CA ASP A 171 -0.09 18.09 -13.07
C ASP A 171 -1.61 18.24 -13.11
N GLY A 172 -2.10 18.96 -14.13
CA GLY A 172 -3.53 19.21 -14.34
C GLY A 172 -4.14 20.24 -13.38
N LYS A 173 -3.31 21.04 -12.68
CA LYS A 173 -3.76 22.14 -11.82
C LYS A 173 -3.11 23.45 -12.23
N CYS A 174 -3.91 24.51 -12.26
CA CYS A 174 -3.40 25.84 -12.57
C CYS A 174 -2.56 26.39 -11.41
N GLY A 175 -1.30 26.68 -11.71
CA GLY A 175 -0.35 27.30 -10.81
C GLY A 175 0.09 26.40 -9.67
N LEU A 176 0.96 26.97 -8.85
CA LEU A 176 1.37 26.39 -7.58
C LEU A 176 0.37 26.76 -6.46
N PRO A 177 0.33 26.01 -5.36
CA PRO A 177 -0.39 26.41 -4.16
C PRO A 177 -0.05 27.85 -3.73
N PRO A 178 -1.00 28.60 -3.11
CA PRO A 178 -0.73 29.93 -2.62
C PRO A 178 0.51 29.97 -1.70
N GLY A 179 1.38 30.96 -1.91
CA GLY A 179 2.63 31.08 -1.16
C GLY A 179 3.80 30.30 -1.75
N GLN A 180 3.62 29.56 -2.84
CA GLN A 180 4.70 28.90 -3.56
C GLN A 180 4.95 29.56 -4.93
N ALA A 181 6.21 29.53 -5.38
CA ALA A 181 6.59 29.92 -6.74
C ALA A 181 7.65 28.99 -7.30
N GLU A 182 7.74 28.95 -8.63
CA GLU A 182 8.86 28.29 -9.29
C GLU A 182 10.02 29.28 -9.39
N CYS A 183 11.09 29.00 -8.66
CA CYS A 183 12.34 29.76 -8.70
C CYS A 183 13.42 28.85 -9.30
N TRP A 184 13.92 29.22 -10.49
CA TRP A 184 14.97 28.48 -11.23
C TRP A 184 14.71 26.97 -11.43
N GLY A 185 13.47 26.58 -11.72
CA GLY A 185 13.13 25.17 -11.95
C GLY A 185 12.84 24.37 -10.68
N MET A 186 12.79 25.03 -9.51
CA MET A 186 12.40 24.42 -8.24
C MET A 186 11.18 25.12 -7.65
N ILE A 187 10.30 24.35 -7.01
CA ILE A 187 9.18 24.90 -6.26
C ILE A 187 9.70 25.36 -4.89
N VAL A 188 9.55 26.65 -4.60
CA VAL A 188 10.01 27.29 -3.37
C VAL A 188 8.84 27.83 -2.57
N ASP A 189 8.90 27.72 -1.23
CA ASP A 189 7.95 28.31 -0.30
C ASP A 189 8.31 29.77 -0.02
N LEU A 190 7.66 30.70 -0.72
CA LEU A 190 7.87 32.14 -0.55
C LEU A 190 7.40 32.67 0.81
N GLN A 191 6.73 31.86 1.63
CA GLN A 191 6.27 32.29 2.95
C GLN A 191 7.34 32.18 4.03
N ASN A 192 8.31 31.27 3.85
CA ASN A 192 9.26 30.92 4.90
C ASN A 192 10.70 30.74 4.42
N ASP A 193 10.96 30.71 3.11
CA ASP A 193 12.30 30.62 2.55
C ASP A 193 13.02 31.96 2.65
N ASP A 194 14.12 31.99 3.41
CA ASP A 194 14.88 33.21 3.68
C ASP A 194 15.65 33.73 2.45
N PHE A 195 15.80 32.93 1.39
CA PHE A 195 16.44 33.31 0.13
C PHE A 195 15.43 33.73 -0.95
N ASN A 196 14.13 33.50 -0.74
CA ASN A 196 13.07 33.72 -1.73
C ASN A 196 11.81 34.25 -1.05
N CYS A 197 11.95 35.22 -0.15
CA CYS A 197 10.83 35.63 0.68
C CYS A 197 9.85 36.52 -0.07
N GLY A 198 8.59 36.11 -0.19
CA GLY A 198 7.54 36.87 -0.89
C GLY A 198 7.67 36.86 -2.42
N GLU A 199 8.89 36.72 -2.96
CA GLU A 199 9.21 36.52 -4.37
C GLU A 199 10.57 35.80 -4.52
N CYS A 200 10.81 35.18 -5.68
CA CYS A 200 12.09 34.56 -5.99
C CYS A 200 13.23 35.60 -5.94
N ASP A 201 14.45 35.18 -5.59
CA ASP A 201 15.62 36.07 -5.49
C ASP A 201 15.56 37.14 -4.38
N ASN A 202 14.52 37.15 -3.54
CA ASN A 202 14.42 38.08 -2.43
C ASN A 202 15.02 37.50 -1.14
N TYR A 203 16.34 37.63 -1.03
CA TYR A 203 17.07 37.27 0.18
C TYR A 203 16.79 38.24 1.33
N CYS A 204 16.43 37.70 2.49
CA CYS A 204 16.20 38.49 3.68
C CYS A 204 17.50 38.87 4.39
N GLU A 205 17.84 40.15 4.31
CA GLU A 205 18.86 40.75 5.18
C GLU A 205 18.26 41.20 6.52
N PRO A 206 19.03 41.14 7.63
CA PRO A 206 18.64 41.77 8.87
C PRO A 206 18.42 43.29 8.68
N PRO A 207 17.38 43.88 9.30
CA PRO A 207 17.15 45.33 9.21
C PRO A 207 18.36 46.15 9.66
N PRO A 208 18.62 47.33 9.06
CA PRO A 208 19.58 48.28 9.62
C PRO A 208 19.18 48.65 11.05
N ASP A 209 20.16 48.65 11.97
CA ASP A 209 19.95 48.90 13.40
C ASP A 209 18.98 47.90 14.08
N ALA A 210 18.88 46.69 13.55
CA ALA A 210 18.04 45.65 14.13
C ALA A 210 18.42 45.36 15.59
N PRO A 211 17.44 45.29 16.51
CA PRO A 211 17.68 44.85 17.88
C PRO A 211 18.36 43.48 17.91
N GLU A 212 19.23 43.29 18.90
CA GLU A 212 19.77 41.97 19.22
C GLU A 212 18.61 41.02 19.53
N LEU A 213 18.60 39.87 18.85
CA LEU A 213 17.59 38.85 19.06
C LEU A 213 18.00 37.92 20.20
N ALA A 214 17.00 37.28 20.80
CA ALA A 214 17.23 36.24 21.79
C ALA A 214 17.90 35.00 21.16
N ASN A 215 18.29 34.04 22.00
CA ASN A 215 19.05 32.87 21.55
C ASN A 215 18.32 32.10 20.44
N ASN A 216 19.09 31.66 19.43
CA ASN A 216 18.63 30.86 18.29
C ASN A 216 17.49 31.50 17.46
N MET A 217 17.34 32.81 17.54
CA MET A 217 16.49 33.60 16.67
C MET A 217 17.30 34.29 15.59
N VAL A 218 16.68 34.48 14.43
CA VAL A 218 17.25 35.16 13.26
C VAL A 218 16.20 36.09 12.67
N TYR A 219 16.66 37.12 11.97
CA TYR A 219 15.78 37.85 11.05
C TYR A 219 15.72 37.10 9.74
N GLY A 220 14.51 36.80 9.27
CA GLY A 220 14.30 36.09 8.02
C GLY A 220 12.89 36.27 7.48
N CYS A 221 12.43 35.30 6.71
CA CYS A 221 11.14 35.30 6.07
C CYS A 221 10.05 34.75 6.98
N VAL A 222 9.03 35.57 7.24
CA VAL A 222 7.80 35.14 7.93
C VAL A 222 6.60 35.65 7.14
N LYS A 223 5.77 34.73 6.65
CA LYS A 223 4.57 35.05 5.84
C LYS A 223 4.90 35.94 4.64
N GLY A 224 6.04 35.69 3.99
CA GLY A 224 6.49 36.44 2.82
C GLY A 224 7.00 37.86 3.12
N GLN A 225 7.33 38.17 4.37
CA GLN A 225 7.92 39.45 4.77
C GLN A 225 9.30 39.24 5.37
N CYS A 226 10.31 39.91 4.82
CA CYS A 226 11.68 39.91 5.34
C CYS A 226 11.82 40.75 6.61
N GLY A 227 12.92 40.53 7.32
CA GLY A 227 13.29 41.29 8.51
C GLY A 227 12.41 40.98 9.72
N GLN A 228 11.67 39.87 9.69
CA GLN A 228 10.86 39.43 10.82
C GLN A 228 11.67 38.49 11.70
N PRO A 229 11.61 38.62 13.04
CA PRO A 229 12.24 37.67 13.94
C PRO A 229 11.54 36.31 13.84
N LYS A 230 12.32 35.26 13.64
CA LYS A 230 11.89 33.85 13.61
C LYS A 230 12.94 32.97 14.25
N CYS A 231 12.58 31.73 14.54
CA CYS A 231 13.58 30.74 14.92
C CYS A 231 14.50 30.42 13.75
N ALA A 232 15.77 30.17 14.05
CA ALA A 232 16.75 29.74 13.08
C ALA A 232 16.30 28.44 12.40
N ASP A 233 16.26 28.44 11.07
CA ASP A 233 15.93 27.31 10.21
C ASP A 233 16.84 27.33 8.97
N TRP A 234 17.99 26.68 9.08
CA TRP A 234 19.02 26.64 8.02
C TRP A 234 19.16 25.24 7.40
N GLY A 235 18.07 24.47 7.39
CA GLY A 235 18.02 23.10 6.86
C GLY A 235 18.66 22.06 7.79
N ALA A 236 19.92 22.27 8.22
CA ALA A 236 20.62 21.39 9.16
C ALA A 236 20.39 21.76 10.63
N GLU A 237 19.91 22.97 10.88
CA GLU A 237 19.56 23.47 12.22
C GLU A 237 18.15 24.00 12.17
N LYS A 238 17.29 23.51 13.07
CA LYS A 238 15.90 23.95 13.18
C LYS A 238 15.58 24.11 14.65
N TRP A 239 15.28 25.34 15.03
CA TRP A 239 14.90 25.70 16.39
C TRP A 239 13.43 26.06 16.45
N VAL A 240 12.81 25.85 17.59
CA VAL A 240 11.41 26.23 17.85
C VAL A 240 11.27 26.88 19.21
N ASP A 241 10.43 27.90 19.25
CA ASP A 241 9.98 28.59 20.45
C ASP A 241 8.75 27.86 20.99
N CYS A 242 8.94 27.16 22.11
CA CYS A 242 7.91 26.26 22.66
C CYS A 242 7.04 26.89 23.74
N ASP A 243 7.58 27.87 24.46
CA ASP A 243 6.81 28.61 25.47
C ASP A 243 6.16 29.88 24.90
N LYS A 244 6.51 30.25 23.66
CA LYS A 244 6.04 31.42 22.92
C LYS A 244 6.45 32.73 23.60
N ASP A 245 7.53 32.71 24.39
CA ASP A 245 8.10 33.91 24.97
C ASP A 245 9.28 34.40 24.10
N PRO A 246 9.06 35.48 23.31
CA PRO A 246 10.09 35.98 22.40
C PRO A 246 11.33 36.56 23.11
N LYS A 247 11.34 36.64 24.45
CA LYS A 247 12.47 37.18 25.22
C LYS A 247 13.60 36.16 25.43
N ASN A 248 13.28 34.88 25.51
CA ASN A 248 14.24 33.79 25.68
C ASN A 248 14.60 33.09 24.37
N GLY A 249 13.80 33.32 23.33
CA GLY A 249 14.16 32.99 21.95
C GLY A 249 13.57 31.66 21.51
N CYS A 250 14.40 30.82 20.88
CA CYS A 250 13.99 29.49 20.45
C CYS A 250 14.83 28.46 21.19
N GLU A 251 14.26 27.92 22.26
CA GLU A 251 14.99 27.15 23.28
C GLU A 251 15.20 25.70 22.88
N VAL A 252 14.39 25.22 21.94
CA VAL A 252 14.26 23.80 21.64
C VAL A 252 14.77 23.53 20.24
N TYR A 253 15.77 22.65 20.16
CA TYR A 253 16.29 22.15 18.89
C TYR A 253 15.46 20.97 18.40
N ILE A 254 15.02 21.01 17.14
CA ILE A 254 14.27 19.94 16.47
C ILE A 254 14.84 19.56 15.09
N GLY A 255 15.92 20.21 14.66
CA GLY A 255 16.54 20.01 13.34
C GLY A 255 17.26 18.68 13.19
N PRO A 256 17.71 18.30 11.97
CA PRO A 256 18.28 16.99 11.68
C PRO A 256 19.77 16.85 12.09
N SER A 257 20.12 17.19 13.33
CA SER A 257 21.51 17.13 13.80
C SER A 257 22.03 15.69 13.86
N ASN A 258 23.28 15.49 13.45
CA ASN A 258 24.02 14.26 13.73
C ASN A 258 24.64 14.25 15.14
N ASP A 259 24.47 15.33 15.91
CA ASP A 259 24.88 15.44 17.31
C ASP A 259 23.72 14.99 18.23
N PRO A 260 23.82 13.81 18.87
CA PRO A 260 22.79 13.29 19.76
C PRO A 260 22.54 14.18 20.99
N SER A 261 23.47 15.07 21.35
CA SER A 261 23.31 15.95 22.51
C SER A 261 22.27 17.05 22.29
N LEU A 262 21.91 17.34 21.04
CA LEU A 262 20.88 18.33 20.69
C LEU A 262 19.47 17.72 20.65
N ILE A 263 19.34 16.39 20.73
CA ILE A 263 18.04 15.72 20.72
C ILE A 263 17.41 15.87 22.11
N ASP A 264 16.36 16.68 22.22
CA ASP A 264 15.57 16.81 23.45
C ASP A 264 14.49 15.72 23.54
N PRO A 265 14.57 14.78 24.51
CA PRO A 265 13.57 13.72 24.68
C PRO A 265 12.16 14.24 25.03
N ASN A 266 12.03 15.47 25.51
CA ASN A 266 10.74 16.09 25.83
C ASN A 266 10.15 16.89 24.67
N ASN A 267 10.92 17.14 23.62
CA ASN A 267 10.52 17.95 22.47
C ASN A 267 10.92 17.28 21.14
N CYS A 268 10.53 16.02 20.96
CA CYS A 268 10.95 15.20 19.84
C CYS A 268 10.35 15.63 18.50
N GLY A 269 11.06 16.51 17.79
CA GLY A 269 10.62 17.06 16.49
C GLY A 269 9.57 18.15 16.60
N ALA A 270 9.02 18.38 17.79
CA ALA A 270 8.00 19.39 18.06
C ALA A 270 7.94 19.71 19.57
N CYS A 271 7.45 20.90 19.89
CA CYS A 271 7.26 21.36 21.26
C CYS A 271 6.35 20.43 22.07
N GLY A 272 6.84 20.02 23.24
CA GLY A 272 6.15 19.14 24.19
C GLY A 272 5.93 17.70 23.69
N LYS A 273 6.47 17.34 22.52
CA LYS A 273 6.31 15.99 21.97
C LYS A 273 7.26 15.04 22.67
N LYS A 274 6.78 14.40 23.73
CA LYS A 274 7.50 13.35 24.43
C LYS A 274 7.16 11.97 23.86
N CYS A 275 8.18 11.18 23.56
CA CYS A 275 7.98 9.80 23.13
C CYS A 275 7.44 8.95 24.28
N THR A 276 6.65 7.93 23.95
CA THR A 276 5.91 7.12 24.93
C THR A 276 6.43 5.70 24.97
N GLY A 277 6.26 5.01 26.11
CA GLY A 277 6.75 3.64 26.28
C GLY A 277 8.25 3.52 26.01
N ASP A 278 8.63 2.58 25.15
CA ASP A 278 10.03 2.28 24.79
C ASP A 278 10.53 3.02 23.55
N GLN A 279 9.73 3.99 23.05
CA GLN A 279 10.11 4.82 21.90
C GLN A 279 11.31 5.70 22.27
N ILE A 280 12.25 5.81 21.34
CA ILE A 280 13.39 6.71 21.45
C ILE A 280 13.10 7.91 20.54
N CYS A 281 13.48 9.10 20.97
CA CYS A 281 13.56 10.24 20.07
C CYS A 281 14.88 10.14 19.31
N ASP A 282 14.82 9.93 17.99
CA ASP A 282 16.02 9.81 17.16
C ASP A 282 15.82 10.44 15.78
N HIS A 283 16.92 10.73 15.11
CA HIS A 283 16.96 11.12 13.71
C HIS A 283 17.02 9.88 12.84
N ARG A 284 15.97 9.64 12.05
CA ARG A 284 16.06 8.70 10.93
C ARG A 284 16.91 9.36 9.85
N GLN A 285 17.89 8.64 9.28
CA GLN A 285 18.66 9.17 8.17
C GLN A 285 17.71 9.64 7.06
N LEU A 286 17.87 10.90 6.62
CA LEU A 286 17.04 11.61 5.63
C LEU A 286 15.72 12.20 6.14
N ALA A 287 15.36 12.06 7.42
CA ALA A 287 14.21 12.76 7.99
C ALA A 287 14.55 14.23 8.30
N PRO A 288 13.63 15.19 8.05
CA PRO A 288 13.89 16.61 8.25
C PRO A 288 13.91 17.07 9.73
N HIS A 289 13.51 16.20 10.67
CA HIS A 289 13.50 16.49 12.12
C HIS A 289 13.57 15.19 12.94
N ALA A 290 13.89 15.30 14.23
CA ALA A 290 13.83 14.17 15.16
C ALA A 290 12.39 13.64 15.24
N SER A 291 12.20 12.34 15.39
CA SER A 291 10.85 11.78 15.54
C SER A 291 10.87 10.64 16.54
N CYS A 292 9.72 10.39 17.17
CA CYS A 292 9.57 9.23 18.03
C CYS A 292 9.63 7.98 17.15
N THR A 293 10.52 7.05 17.49
CA THR A 293 10.60 5.79 16.74
C THR A 293 9.29 5.03 16.91
N CYS A 294 8.74 4.55 15.81
CA CYS A 294 7.67 3.56 15.76
C CYS A 294 6.39 4.10 16.42
N GLU A 295 5.88 5.20 15.87
CA GLU A 295 4.65 5.86 16.33
C GLU A 295 3.42 4.97 16.15
N ASN A 296 3.46 4.06 15.18
CA ASN A 296 2.50 2.98 15.06
C ASN A 296 2.83 1.89 16.11
N PRO A 297 1.90 1.54 17.02
CA PRO A 297 2.14 0.54 18.04
C PRO A 297 2.36 -0.89 17.50
N GLN A 298 2.08 -1.13 16.20
CA GLN A 298 2.36 -2.41 15.54
C GLN A 298 3.80 -2.51 15.00
N GLU A 299 4.54 -1.41 14.99
CA GLU A 299 5.90 -1.38 14.49
C GLU A 299 6.92 -1.68 15.61
N THR A 300 7.95 -2.43 15.27
CA THR A 300 9.10 -2.66 16.13
C THR A 300 10.30 -1.88 15.62
N ARG A 301 11.06 -1.29 16.55
CA ARG A 301 12.30 -0.60 16.23
C ARG A 301 13.37 -1.62 15.86
N CYS A 302 13.95 -1.45 14.69
CA CYS A 302 14.99 -2.28 14.12
C CYS A 302 16.24 -1.46 13.84
N GLY A 303 17.41 -2.07 14.01
CA GLY A 303 18.69 -1.41 13.79
C GLY A 303 19.00 -0.32 14.83
N SER A 304 19.96 0.53 14.49
CA SER A 304 20.35 1.68 15.31
C SER A 304 20.86 2.84 14.47
N SER A 305 20.79 4.05 15.00
CA SER A 305 21.36 5.24 14.36
C SER A 305 22.88 5.12 14.17
N ALA A 306 23.57 4.36 15.04
CA ALA A 306 25.00 4.08 14.92
C ALA A 306 25.35 3.16 13.73
N THR A 307 24.42 2.32 13.27
CA THR A 307 24.59 1.35 12.18
C THR A 307 23.92 1.78 10.88
N TYR A 308 23.28 2.95 10.87
CA TYR A 308 22.59 3.54 9.71
C TYR A 308 21.49 2.66 9.11
N ASP A 309 20.91 1.77 9.92
CA ASP A 309 19.82 0.86 9.56
C ASP A 309 18.58 1.06 10.45
N LEU A 310 18.55 2.14 11.24
CA LEU A 310 17.41 2.45 12.12
C LEU A 310 16.10 2.57 11.33
N GLY A 311 15.17 1.67 11.60
CA GLY A 311 13.85 1.63 10.98
C GLY A 311 12.77 1.16 11.95
N CYS A 312 11.53 1.33 11.54
CA CYS A 312 10.36 0.83 12.25
C CYS A 312 9.55 -0.02 11.28
N PHE A 313 9.39 -1.29 11.62
CA PHE A 313 8.78 -2.27 10.74
C PHE A 313 7.76 -3.10 11.49
N ASP A 314 6.65 -3.42 10.83
CA ASP A 314 5.67 -4.36 11.36
C ASP A 314 6.21 -5.78 11.21
N LEU A 315 6.75 -6.34 12.29
CA LEU A 315 7.32 -7.69 12.26
C LEU A 315 6.27 -8.78 12.03
N LEU A 316 4.98 -8.48 12.12
CA LEU A 316 3.92 -9.46 11.94
C LEU A 316 3.44 -9.56 10.49
N ASN A 317 3.60 -8.49 9.70
CA ASN A 317 3.05 -8.41 8.34
C ASN A 317 4.03 -7.89 7.26
N ASP A 318 5.19 -7.32 7.62
CA ASP A 318 6.18 -6.86 6.64
C ASP A 318 7.02 -8.04 6.11
N PRO A 319 6.89 -8.41 4.82
CA PRO A 319 7.68 -9.50 4.24
C PRO A 319 9.19 -9.19 4.16
N ASN A 320 9.64 -7.96 4.40
CA ASN A 320 11.06 -7.63 4.45
C ASN A 320 11.66 -7.63 5.87
N ASN A 321 10.83 -7.76 6.91
CA ASN A 321 11.22 -7.68 8.31
C ASN A 321 10.42 -8.67 9.17
N CYS A 322 10.17 -9.88 8.67
CA CYS A 322 9.20 -10.78 9.27
C CYS A 322 9.74 -11.52 10.49
N GLY A 323 9.06 -11.42 11.64
CA GLY A 323 9.38 -12.08 12.91
C GLY A 323 10.58 -11.47 13.64
N THR A 324 11.58 -11.02 12.89
CA THR A 324 12.73 -10.27 13.39
C THR A 324 13.17 -9.23 12.36
N CYS A 325 13.86 -8.22 12.85
CA CYS A 325 14.39 -7.13 12.05
C CYS A 325 15.23 -7.63 10.86
N PHE A 326 14.97 -7.07 9.68
CA PHE A 326 15.69 -7.33 8.43
C PHE A 326 15.61 -8.79 7.95
N ASN A 327 14.69 -9.60 8.50
CA ASN A 327 14.43 -10.94 8.02
C ASN A 327 13.47 -10.89 6.82
N LYS A 328 14.06 -10.79 5.63
CA LYS A 328 13.30 -10.79 4.37
C LYS A 328 12.83 -12.20 4.03
N CYS A 329 11.52 -12.36 3.93
CA CYS A 329 10.88 -13.54 3.39
C CYS A 329 11.27 -13.71 1.93
N THR A 330 11.74 -14.91 1.60
CA THR A 330 12.12 -15.30 0.24
C THR A 330 11.04 -16.18 -0.36
N THR A 331 10.70 -15.92 -1.62
CA THR A 331 9.85 -16.83 -2.38
C THR A 331 10.66 -18.00 -2.89
N PHE A 332 10.07 -19.18 -2.83
CA PHE A 332 10.57 -20.36 -3.52
C PHE A 332 9.51 -20.81 -4.54
N GLY A 333 9.97 -21.21 -5.73
CA GLY A 333 9.08 -21.73 -6.78
C GLY A 333 8.35 -20.66 -7.61
N ARG A 334 7.49 -21.12 -8.51
CA ARG A 334 6.70 -20.25 -9.42
C ARG A 334 5.37 -19.87 -8.79
N ASN A 335 4.86 -18.69 -9.15
CA ASN A 335 3.56 -18.15 -8.74
C ASN A 335 3.33 -18.11 -7.21
N THR A 336 4.40 -17.91 -6.45
CA THR A 336 4.35 -17.71 -5.01
C THR A 336 4.57 -16.24 -4.66
N ALA A 337 3.97 -15.81 -3.56
CA ALA A 337 4.22 -14.53 -2.91
C ALA A 337 4.80 -14.79 -1.52
N ALA A 338 5.90 -14.09 -1.21
CA ALA A 338 6.48 -14.09 0.12
C ALA A 338 5.59 -13.21 0.98
N THR A 339 4.99 -13.82 1.99
CA THR A 339 4.08 -13.14 2.92
C THR A 339 4.61 -13.30 4.34
N CYS A 340 4.48 -12.25 5.13
CA CYS A 340 4.67 -12.36 6.56
C CYS A 340 3.31 -12.51 7.21
N ARG A 341 3.13 -13.55 8.03
CA ARG A 341 1.90 -13.74 8.82
C ARG A 341 2.29 -14.04 10.25
N LYS A 342 1.90 -13.14 11.16
CA LYS A 342 2.16 -13.27 12.60
C LYS A 342 3.65 -13.47 12.93
N GLY A 343 4.54 -12.94 12.09
CA GLY A 343 5.99 -13.03 12.27
C GLY A 343 6.63 -14.28 11.65
N ASP A 344 5.84 -15.13 11.00
CA ASP A 344 6.38 -16.25 10.26
C ASP A 344 6.37 -15.95 8.76
N CYS A 345 7.52 -16.20 8.12
CA CYS A 345 7.60 -16.16 6.66
C CYS A 345 6.84 -17.34 6.08
N GLU A 346 5.72 -17.05 5.44
CA GLU A 346 4.91 -18.00 4.72
C GLU A 346 5.04 -17.75 3.21
N ASN A 347 5.02 -18.84 2.45
CA ASN A 347 4.78 -18.76 1.02
C ASN A 347 3.30 -18.99 0.78
N SER A 348 2.66 -18.02 0.15
CA SER A 348 1.28 -18.16 -0.30
C SER A 348 1.25 -18.19 -1.82
N CYS A 349 0.28 -18.90 -2.37
CA CYS A 349 0.04 -18.84 -3.81
C CYS A 349 -0.50 -17.47 -4.20
N LEU A 350 -0.06 -16.97 -5.35
CA LEU A 350 -0.72 -15.84 -5.98
C LEU A 350 -2.21 -16.18 -6.21
N PRO A 351 -3.10 -15.18 -6.19
CA PRO A 351 -4.52 -15.41 -6.44
C PRO A 351 -4.76 -16.28 -7.69
N GLY A 352 -5.61 -17.30 -7.55
CA GLY A 352 -5.90 -18.25 -8.62
C GLY A 352 -4.89 -19.38 -8.81
N TRP A 353 -3.82 -19.46 -8.00
CA TRP A 353 -2.84 -20.55 -8.04
C TRP A 353 -2.93 -21.44 -6.79
N GLY A 354 -2.52 -22.70 -6.92
CA GLY A 354 -2.45 -23.68 -5.85
C GLY A 354 -1.19 -24.55 -5.92
N ASP A 355 -0.69 -24.95 -4.75
CA ASP A 355 0.28 -26.02 -4.55
C ASP A 355 -0.52 -27.33 -4.38
N CYS A 356 -0.71 -28.05 -5.49
CA CYS A 356 -1.60 -29.20 -5.53
C CYS A 356 -0.88 -30.54 -5.44
N ASP A 357 0.45 -30.56 -5.56
CA ASP A 357 1.28 -31.72 -5.24
C ASP A 357 1.82 -31.71 -3.79
N GLY A 358 1.64 -30.58 -3.08
CA GLY A 358 2.05 -30.38 -1.69
C GLY A 358 3.56 -30.20 -1.54
N ASN A 359 4.27 -29.90 -2.62
CA ASN A 359 5.72 -29.74 -2.64
C ASN A 359 6.11 -28.26 -2.61
N PRO A 360 6.46 -27.69 -1.45
CA PRO A 360 6.78 -26.27 -1.35
C PRO A 360 8.02 -25.83 -2.15
N LYS A 361 8.78 -26.76 -2.75
CA LYS A 361 10.00 -26.46 -3.52
C LYS A 361 9.73 -26.04 -4.96
N ASN A 362 8.63 -26.46 -5.58
CA ASN A 362 8.29 -26.08 -6.96
C ASN A 362 7.27 -24.92 -7.03
N GLY A 363 6.66 -24.57 -5.90
CA GLY A 363 5.81 -23.38 -5.73
C GLY A 363 4.34 -23.72 -5.96
N CYS A 364 3.56 -22.76 -6.45
CA CYS A 364 2.16 -22.98 -6.80
C CYS A 364 2.07 -23.24 -8.30
N GLU A 365 2.19 -24.50 -8.65
CA GLU A 365 2.35 -25.02 -10.01
C GLU A 365 1.03 -25.09 -10.78
N THR A 366 -0.11 -25.07 -10.08
CA THR A 366 -1.42 -25.30 -10.68
C THR A 366 -2.26 -24.03 -10.72
N ASN A 367 -2.73 -23.65 -11.91
CA ASN A 367 -3.68 -22.54 -12.07
C ASN A 367 -5.11 -23.06 -11.82
N LEU A 368 -5.65 -22.75 -10.65
CA LEU A 368 -6.98 -23.17 -10.19
C LEU A 368 -8.12 -22.53 -10.97
N MET A 369 -7.86 -21.44 -11.71
CA MET A 369 -8.90 -20.73 -12.45
C MET A 369 -9.31 -21.45 -13.75
N VAL A 370 -8.45 -22.33 -14.27
CA VAL A 370 -8.60 -22.94 -15.60
C VAL A 370 -8.25 -24.43 -15.64
N SER A 371 -7.63 -24.96 -14.59
CA SER A 371 -7.31 -26.39 -14.50
C SER A 371 -8.58 -27.21 -14.28
N ASP A 372 -8.90 -28.08 -15.23
CA ASP A 372 -9.99 -29.05 -15.16
C ASP A 372 -9.81 -30.08 -14.03
N GLY A 373 -8.56 -30.39 -13.68
CA GLY A 373 -8.22 -31.30 -12.58
C GLY A 373 -8.18 -30.68 -11.18
N HIS A 374 -8.21 -29.35 -11.09
CA HIS A 374 -8.02 -28.60 -9.84
C HIS A 374 -8.82 -27.28 -9.85
N CYS A 375 -10.07 -27.35 -10.30
CA CYS A 375 -10.88 -26.17 -10.57
C CYS A 375 -11.36 -25.52 -9.26
N GLY A 376 -10.88 -24.30 -8.99
CA GLY A 376 -11.19 -23.53 -7.78
C GLY A 376 -10.49 -24.01 -6.51
N ALA A 377 -10.13 -25.29 -6.43
CA ALA A 377 -9.36 -25.87 -5.34
C ALA A 377 -8.58 -27.10 -5.82
N CYS A 378 -7.46 -27.39 -5.15
CA CYS A 378 -6.66 -28.56 -5.45
C CYS A 378 -7.47 -29.86 -5.30
N GLY A 379 -7.44 -30.70 -6.33
CA GLY A 379 -8.15 -31.97 -6.36
C GLY A 379 -9.64 -31.87 -6.69
N ASN A 380 -10.19 -30.65 -6.82
CA ASN A 380 -11.55 -30.47 -7.33
C ASN A 380 -11.56 -30.66 -8.85
N ARG A 381 -12.14 -31.76 -9.32
CA ARG A 381 -12.10 -32.15 -10.73
C ARG A 381 -13.44 -31.91 -11.40
N CYS A 382 -13.42 -31.23 -12.53
CA CYS A 382 -14.58 -31.19 -13.42
C CYS A 382 -14.72 -32.51 -14.18
N ASP A 383 -15.90 -32.80 -14.71
CA ASP A 383 -16.13 -33.99 -15.51
C ASP A 383 -15.50 -33.85 -16.90
N THR A 384 -14.21 -34.19 -16.99
CA THR A 384 -13.45 -34.14 -18.24
C THR A 384 -13.89 -35.19 -19.26
N GLN A 385 -14.55 -36.27 -18.82
CA GLN A 385 -15.11 -37.28 -19.74
C GLN A 385 -16.35 -36.73 -20.45
N ALA A 386 -17.19 -35.99 -19.73
CA ALA A 386 -18.27 -35.21 -20.31
C ALA A 386 -17.78 -33.97 -21.07
N GLY A 387 -16.50 -33.58 -20.92
CA GLY A 387 -15.90 -32.41 -21.56
C GLY A 387 -16.18 -31.10 -20.82
N GLN A 388 -16.44 -31.14 -19.52
CA GLN A 388 -16.69 -29.96 -18.69
C GLN A 388 -15.41 -29.12 -18.48
N PRO A 389 -15.39 -27.84 -18.90
CA PRO A 389 -14.25 -26.95 -18.63
C PRO A 389 -14.29 -26.37 -17.20
N CYS A 390 -13.11 -25.95 -16.74
CA CYS A 390 -12.99 -25.05 -15.59
C CYS A 390 -12.95 -23.61 -16.08
N VAL A 391 -13.85 -22.77 -15.58
CA VAL A 391 -13.93 -21.34 -15.92
C VAL A 391 -13.96 -20.54 -14.63
N GLU A 392 -12.97 -19.66 -14.46
CA GLU A 392 -12.79 -18.83 -13.27
C GLU A 392 -12.86 -19.61 -11.94
N GLY A 393 -12.33 -20.83 -11.94
CA GLY A 393 -12.31 -21.70 -10.77
C GLY A 393 -13.62 -22.41 -10.48
N GLN A 394 -14.55 -22.45 -11.44
CA GLN A 394 -15.79 -23.21 -11.33
C GLN A 394 -15.97 -24.15 -12.52
N CYS A 395 -16.43 -25.37 -12.24
CA CYS A 395 -16.78 -26.31 -13.30
C CYS A 395 -18.02 -25.78 -14.03
N ALA A 396 -17.90 -25.56 -15.34
CA ALA A 396 -18.94 -24.88 -16.08
C ALA A 396 -20.25 -25.68 -16.07
N MET A 397 -21.33 -24.99 -15.70
CA MET A 397 -22.69 -25.50 -15.70
C MET A 397 -23.56 -24.60 -16.57
N LYS A 398 -24.61 -25.16 -17.15
CA LYS A 398 -25.64 -24.42 -17.87
C LYS A 398 -27.01 -24.81 -17.34
N GLU A 399 -27.97 -23.91 -17.43
CA GLU A 399 -29.36 -24.27 -17.21
C GLU A 399 -29.79 -25.33 -18.23
N CYS A 400 -30.54 -26.32 -17.77
CA CYS A 400 -31.20 -27.28 -18.64
C CYS A 400 -32.71 -27.08 -18.63
N ASP A 401 -33.30 -27.27 -19.81
CA ASP A 401 -34.73 -27.55 -19.92
C ASP A 401 -35.02 -28.79 -19.06
N ALA A 402 -36.03 -28.70 -18.20
CA ALA A 402 -36.38 -29.75 -17.24
C ALA A 402 -36.45 -31.13 -17.93
N GLY A 403 -35.41 -31.93 -17.72
CA GLY A 403 -35.15 -33.20 -18.39
C GLY A 403 -34.58 -34.22 -17.41
N ILE A 404 -34.88 -35.49 -17.68
CA ILE A 404 -34.83 -36.65 -16.78
C ILE A 404 -33.52 -36.72 -15.96
N GLU A 405 -33.65 -36.86 -14.63
CA GLU A 405 -32.56 -37.21 -13.72
C GLU A 405 -31.87 -38.49 -14.22
N VAL A 406 -30.59 -38.39 -14.60
CA VAL A 406 -29.76 -39.55 -14.87
C VAL A 406 -29.08 -39.91 -13.54
N PRO A 407 -29.35 -41.08 -12.95
CA PRO A 407 -28.74 -41.45 -11.68
C PRO A 407 -27.21 -41.51 -11.81
N GLN A 408 -26.53 -40.84 -10.87
CA GLN A 408 -25.07 -40.86 -10.71
C GLN A 408 -24.53 -42.24 -10.36
#